data_AF-A0A1F5QAQ7-F1
#
_entry.id   AF-A0A1F5QAQ7-F1
#
_cell.length_a   1.000
_cell.length_b   1.000
_cell.length_c   1.000
_cell.angle_alpha   90.00
_cell.angle_beta   90.00
_cell.angle_gamma   90.00
#
_symmetry.space_group_name_H-M   'P 1'
#
loop_
_entity.id
_entity.type
_entity.pdbx_description
1 polymer ?
#
loop_
_entity_poly.entity_id
_entity_poly.type
_entity_poly.pdbx_seq_one_letter_code
_entity_poly.pdbx_strand_id
1 'polypeptide(L)'
;MKEYLASFDNHVLGLVNGFAKRWDFLDQIFIHADYYGVYAAIGLLVVMLVRKRRLFWSAFLSAVLSRFVLVEGIRWFYKRARPGSVMEEIKALVNVSAPAFPSGHTAFYFAVAVAFYPAPSRIPRSLLRG
;
A
#
# COMPACT_ATOMS: atom_id res chain seq x y z
N MET A 1 -22.58 14.75 2.19
CA MET A 1 -21.70 13.72 1.57
C MET A 1 -20.34 13.61 2.28
N LYS A 2 -19.59 14.71 2.46
CA LYS A 2 -18.28 14.68 3.15
C LYS A 2 -18.36 14.12 4.59
N GLU A 3 -19.37 14.53 5.35
CA GLU A 3 -19.59 14.04 6.72
C GLU A 3 -19.90 12.54 6.77
N TYR A 4 -20.71 12.04 5.84
CA TYR A 4 -21.00 10.60 5.72
C TYR A 4 -19.73 9.79 5.44
N LEU A 5 -18.87 10.26 4.54
CA LEU A 5 -17.61 9.59 4.24
C LEU A 5 -16.66 9.61 5.44
N ALA A 6 -16.59 10.72 6.17
CA ALA A 6 -15.78 10.82 7.38
C ALA A 6 -16.29 9.90 8.51
N SER A 7 -17.61 9.84 8.70
CA SER A 7 -18.25 8.94 9.67
C SER A 7 -17.97 7.46 9.33
N PHE A 8 -18.10 7.10 8.05
CA PHE A 8 -17.78 5.75 7.58
C PHE A 8 -16.30 5.39 7.79
N ASP A 9 -15.38 6.27 7.43
CA ASP A 9 -13.93 6.06 7.60
C ASP A 9 -13.58 5.87 9.10
N ASN A 10 -14.14 6.70 9.97
CA ASN A 10 -13.94 6.58 11.43
C ASN A 10 -14.56 5.29 11.98
N HIS A 11 -15.72 4.87 11.48
CA HIS A 11 -16.36 3.62 11.91
C HIS A 11 -15.49 2.40 11.53
N VAL A 12 -15.04 2.33 10.29
CA VAL A 12 -14.14 1.26 9.82
C VAL A 12 -12.82 1.28 10.60
N LEU A 13 -12.26 2.47 10.83
CA LEU A 13 -11.06 2.63 11.66
C LEU A 13 -11.27 2.10 13.08
N GLY A 14 -12.40 2.43 13.72
CA GLY A 14 -12.72 1.96 15.06
C GLY A 14 -12.83 0.44 15.15
N LEU A 15 -13.44 -0.20 14.14
CA LEU A 15 -13.52 -1.66 14.04
C LEU A 15 -12.14 -2.31 13.98
N VAL A 16 -11.24 -1.78 13.14
CA VAL A 16 -9.88 -2.34 12.98
C VAL A 16 -9.00 -2.00 14.17
N ASN A 17 -9.01 -0.75 14.65
CA ASN A 17 -8.21 -0.31 15.79
C ASN A 17 -8.66 -0.97 17.10
N GLY A 18 -9.90 -1.45 17.18
CA GLY A 18 -10.38 -2.29 18.26
C GLY A 18 -9.48 -3.49 18.54
N PHE A 19 -8.80 -4.04 17.52
CA PHE A 19 -7.87 -5.17 17.66
C PHE A 19 -6.46 -4.76 18.09
N ALA A 20 -6.07 -3.49 17.97
CA ALA A 20 -4.74 -3.02 18.31
C ALA A 20 -4.47 -3.11 19.83
N LYS A 21 -3.26 -3.53 20.20
CA LYS A 21 -2.82 -3.75 21.60
C LYS A 21 -3.65 -4.78 22.36
N ARG A 22 -4.36 -5.67 21.66
CA ARG A 22 -5.04 -6.82 22.27
C ARG A 22 -4.23 -8.11 22.18
N TRP A 23 -3.45 -8.27 21.11
CA TRP A 23 -2.68 -9.49 20.82
C TRP A 23 -1.25 -9.09 20.46
N ASP A 24 -0.33 -9.19 21.41
CA ASP A 24 1.06 -8.74 21.22
C ASP A 24 1.71 -9.40 20.00
N PHE A 25 1.44 -10.69 19.76
CA PHE A 25 1.95 -11.39 18.59
C PHE A 25 1.50 -10.77 17.26
N LEU A 26 0.21 -10.42 17.13
CA LEU A 26 -0.32 -9.80 15.91
C LEU A 26 0.26 -8.39 15.72
N ASP A 27 0.34 -7.62 16.80
CA ASP A 27 0.93 -6.28 16.77
C ASP A 27 2.40 -6.33 16.32
N GLN A 28 3.17 -7.30 16.82
CA GLN A 28 4.54 -7.53 16.38
C GLN A 28 4.62 -7.84 14.89
N ILE A 29 3.74 -8.68 14.34
CA ILE A 29 3.70 -8.95 12.89
C ILE A 29 3.50 -7.67 12.10
N PHE A 30 2.53 -6.82 12.48
CA PHE A 30 2.26 -5.58 11.75
C PHE A 30 3.40 -4.57 11.87
N ILE A 31 4.01 -4.45 13.05
CA ILE A 31 5.19 -3.59 13.26
C ILE A 31 6.35 -4.08 12.38
N HIS A 32 6.65 -5.38 12.40
CA HIS A 32 7.71 -5.95 11.55
C HIS A 32 7.39 -5.81 10.07
N ALA A 33 6.13 -5.93 9.66
CA ALA A 33 5.72 -5.73 8.27
C ALA A 33 5.92 -4.28 7.81
N ASP A 34 5.69 -3.29 8.68
CA ASP A 34 5.96 -1.88 8.36
C ASP A 34 7.47 -1.60 8.24
N TYR A 35 8.27 -2.07 9.20
CA TYR A 35 9.73 -1.86 9.20
C TYR A 35 10.46 -2.66 8.10
N TYR A 36 10.09 -3.93 7.90
CA TYR A 36 10.82 -4.84 7.03
C TYR A 36 10.18 -5.06 5.66
N GLY A 37 8.92 -4.68 5.48
CA GLY A 37 8.19 -4.95 4.24
C GLY A 37 8.81 -4.30 3.00
N VAL A 38 9.42 -3.12 3.15
CA VAL A 38 10.10 -2.44 2.03
C VAL A 38 11.33 -3.24 1.59
N TYR A 39 12.13 -3.77 2.53
CA TYR A 39 13.27 -4.61 2.18
C TYR A 39 12.82 -5.92 1.50
N ALA A 40 11.73 -6.52 1.96
CA ALA A 40 11.15 -7.71 1.31
C ALA A 40 10.71 -7.41 -0.14
N ALA A 41 10.05 -6.27 -0.37
CA ALA A 41 9.66 -5.83 -1.70
C ALA A 41 10.86 -5.52 -2.60
N ILE A 42 11.93 -4.91 -2.07
CA ILE A 42 13.18 -4.69 -2.80
C ILE A 42 13.82 -6.03 -3.16
N GLY A 43 13.89 -6.99 -2.23
CA GLY A 43 14.39 -8.33 -2.49
C GLY A 43 13.62 -9.02 -3.62
N LEU A 44 12.29 -8.89 -3.63
CA LEU A 44 11.44 -9.38 -4.71
C LEU A 44 11.77 -8.72 -6.06
N LEU A 45 11.94 -7.39 -6.09
CA LEU A 45 12.36 -6.67 -7.30
C LEU A 45 13.74 -7.13 -7.78
N VAL A 46 14.70 -7.39 -6.89
CA VAL A 46 16.02 -7.94 -7.26
C VAL A 46 15.89 -9.33 -7.90
N VAL A 47 15.07 -10.22 -7.33
CA VAL A 47 14.79 -11.54 -7.93
C VAL A 47 14.19 -11.39 -9.34
N MET A 48 13.28 -10.43 -9.54
CA MET A 48 12.71 -10.14 -10.86
C MET A 48 13.75 -9.58 -11.83
N LEU A 49 14.67 -8.73 -11.36
CA LEU A 49 15.74 -8.20 -12.20
C LEU A 49 16.58 -9.33 -12.78
N VAL A 50 16.85 -10.37 -11.99
CA VAL A 50 17.63 -11.54 -12.44
C VAL A 50 16.80 -12.47 -13.33
N ARG A 51 15.57 -12.80 -12.94
CA ARG A 51 14.77 -13.87 -13.60
C ARG A 51 13.78 -13.39 -14.65
N LYS A 52 13.28 -12.16 -14.55
CA LYS A 52 12.15 -11.64 -15.34
C LYS A 52 12.33 -10.13 -15.61
N ARG A 53 13.43 -9.74 -16.27
CA ARG A 53 13.79 -8.31 -16.55
C ARG A 53 12.64 -7.46 -17.08
N ARG A 54 11.77 -8.01 -17.94
CA ARG A 54 10.59 -7.28 -18.45
C ARG A 54 9.59 -6.92 -17.35
N LEU A 55 9.25 -7.88 -16.47
CA LEU A 55 8.34 -7.63 -15.36
C LEU A 55 9.00 -6.75 -14.29
N PHE A 56 10.32 -6.85 -14.12
CA PHE A 56 11.06 -5.95 -13.23
C PHE A 56 10.83 -4.50 -13.61
N TRP A 57 11.03 -4.13 -14.88
CA TRP A 57 10.89 -2.74 -15.31
C TRP A 57 9.46 -2.22 -15.12
N SER A 58 8.44 -3.03 -15.40
CA SER A 58 7.06 -2.64 -15.12
C SER A 58 6.81 -2.45 -13.62
N ALA A 59 7.22 -3.41 -12.78
CA ALA A 59 7.02 -3.33 -11.33
C ALA A 59 7.78 -2.15 -10.71
N PHE A 60 9.05 -1.99 -11.08
CA PHE A 60 9.92 -0.92 -10.59
C PHE A 60 9.37 0.45 -10.99
N LEU A 61 9.05 0.66 -12.27
CA LEU A 61 8.56 1.95 -12.74
C LEU A 61 7.19 2.28 -12.12
N SER A 62 6.27 1.32 -12.05
CA SER A 62 4.98 1.51 -11.38
C SER A 62 5.14 1.84 -9.90
N ALA A 63 6.04 1.15 -9.20
CA ALA A 63 6.30 1.39 -7.78
C ALA A 63 6.88 2.79 -7.53
N VAL A 64 7.87 3.20 -8.35
CA VAL A 64 8.48 4.53 -8.26
C VAL A 64 7.46 5.63 -8.57
N LEU A 65 6.72 5.51 -9.68
CA LEU A 65 5.70 6.49 -10.06
C LEU A 65 4.59 6.60 -8.99
N SER A 66 4.11 5.46 -8.50
CA SER A 66 3.08 5.42 -7.45
C SER A 66 3.57 6.12 -6.17
N ARG A 67 4.76 5.76 -5.68
CA ARG A 67 5.28 6.23 -4.38
C ARG A 67 5.76 7.68 -4.41
N PHE A 68 6.48 8.09 -5.45
CA PHE A 68 7.19 9.37 -5.46
C PHE A 68 6.49 10.45 -6.31
N VAL A 69 5.69 10.06 -7.30
CA VAL A 69 4.98 11.04 -8.14
C VAL A 69 3.53 11.18 -7.68
N LEU A 70 2.77 10.09 -7.65
CA LEU A 70 1.34 10.15 -7.34
C LEU A 70 1.10 10.43 -5.85
N VAL A 71 1.67 9.63 -4.95
CA VAL A 71 1.45 9.81 -3.51
C VAL A 71 1.96 11.17 -3.03
N GLU A 72 3.21 11.53 -3.35
CA GLU A 72 3.75 12.81 -2.89
C GLU A 72 3.12 14.00 -3.60
N GLY A 73 2.76 13.87 -4.89
CA GLY A 73 1.96 14.87 -5.59
C GLY A 73 0.63 15.14 -4.89
N ILE A 74 -0.13 14.09 -4.53
CA ILE A 74 -1.40 14.25 -3.81
C ILE A 74 -1.16 14.84 -2.42
N ARG A 75 -0.14 14.39 -1.68
CA ARG A 75 0.18 14.90 -0.33
C ARG A 75 0.58 16.38 -0.33
N TRP A 76 1.18 16.85 -1.42
CA TRP A 76 1.53 18.25 -1.55
C TRP A 76 0.29 19.15 -1.57
N PHE A 77 -0.78 18.72 -2.26
CA PHE A 77 -2.04 19.45 -2.30
C PHE A 77 -2.99 19.14 -1.13
N TYR A 78 -2.96 17.92 -0.59
CA TYR A 78 -3.92 17.44 0.41
C TYR A 78 -3.23 16.85 1.64
N LYS A 79 -2.97 17.71 2.61
CA LYS A 79 -2.34 17.35 3.89
C LYS A 79 -3.39 16.89 4.89
N ARG A 80 -3.74 15.60 4.84
CA ARG A 80 -4.64 14.98 5.83
C ARG A 80 -3.88 14.58 7.09
N ALA A 81 -4.33 15.03 8.25
CA ALA A 81 -3.80 14.59 9.55
C ALA A 81 -4.09 13.09 9.79
N ARG A 82 -3.22 12.40 10.53
CA ARG A 82 -3.41 10.99 10.87
C ARG A 82 -4.37 10.84 12.03
N PRO A 83 -5.25 9.83 12.05
CA PRO A 83 -6.16 9.61 13.17
C PRO A 83 -5.43 9.54 14.52
N GLY A 84 -4.30 8.81 14.59
CA GLY A 84 -3.49 8.70 15.81
C GLY A 84 -2.78 9.99 16.25
N SER A 85 -2.81 11.08 15.46
CA SER A 85 -2.28 12.38 15.88
C SER A 85 -3.37 13.36 16.33
N VAL A 86 -4.65 13.03 16.13
CA VAL A 86 -5.78 13.94 16.45
C VAL A 86 -6.82 13.31 17.38
N MET A 87 -6.86 11.98 17.48
CA MET A 87 -7.76 11.23 18.35
C MET A 87 -6.92 10.47 19.38
N GLU A 88 -7.12 10.74 20.66
CA GLU A 88 -6.36 10.12 21.75
C GLU A 88 -6.72 8.65 21.94
N GLU A 89 -7.92 8.24 21.52
CA GLU A 89 -8.42 6.87 21.67
C GLU A 89 -7.75 5.90 20.69
N ILE A 90 -7.11 6.41 19.64
CA ILE A 90 -6.49 5.59 18.60
C ILE A 90 -5.18 4.99 19.11
N LYS A 91 -5.16 3.66 19.18
CA LYS A 91 -3.99 2.88 19.55
C LYS A 91 -3.06 2.72 18.35
N ALA A 92 -2.25 3.74 18.07
CA ALA A 92 -1.23 3.65 17.02
C ALA A 92 -0.13 2.65 17.39
N LEU A 93 0.22 1.75 16.47
CA LEU A 93 1.33 0.78 16.62
C LEU A 93 2.68 1.36 16.16
N VAL A 94 2.66 2.27 15.18
CA VAL A 94 3.84 2.93 14.61
C VAL A 94 3.57 4.42 14.46
N ASN A 95 4.53 5.25 14.85
CA ASN A 95 4.45 6.70 14.69
C ASN A 95 4.99 7.13 13.33
N VAL A 96 4.16 7.84 12.57
CA VAL A 96 4.49 8.33 11.22
C VAL A 96 4.16 9.81 11.14
N SER A 97 5.15 10.63 10.76
CA SER A 97 5.02 12.09 10.65
C SER A 97 4.46 12.58 9.30
N ALA A 98 4.49 11.72 8.26
CA ALA A 98 3.98 12.07 6.94
C ALA A 98 2.43 12.10 6.91
N PRO A 99 1.81 12.88 5.99
CA PRO A 99 0.35 12.93 5.84
C PRO A 99 -0.30 11.54 5.72
N ALA A 100 -1.54 11.44 6.20
CA ALA A 100 -2.29 10.20 6.27
C ALA A 100 -2.70 9.67 4.89
N PHE A 101 -3.07 10.58 3.99
CA PHE A 101 -3.63 10.25 2.69
C PHE A 101 -2.79 10.78 1.54
N PRO A 102 -2.56 9.97 0.50
CA PRO A 102 -2.68 8.50 0.47
C PRO A 102 -1.57 7.81 1.28
N SER A 103 -1.73 6.50 1.52
CA SER A 103 -0.70 5.68 2.17
C SER A 103 0.42 5.32 1.18
N GLY A 104 1.64 5.75 1.49
CA GLY A 104 2.82 5.48 0.67
C GLY A 104 3.20 4.00 0.59
N HIS A 105 3.24 3.30 1.74
CA HIS A 105 3.52 1.86 1.77
C HIS A 105 2.47 1.07 0.98
N THR A 106 1.18 1.37 1.17
CA THR A 106 0.10 0.71 0.44
C THR A 106 0.22 0.93 -1.07
N ALA A 107 0.38 2.17 -1.50
CA ALA A 107 0.51 2.50 -2.93
C ALA A 107 1.74 1.84 -3.58
N PHE A 108 2.85 1.74 -2.85
CA PHE A 108 4.07 1.06 -3.30
C PHE A 108 3.87 -0.46 -3.42
N TYR A 109 3.39 -1.12 -2.37
CA TYR A 109 3.20 -2.57 -2.37
C TYR A 109 2.16 -3.02 -3.40
N PHE A 110 1.06 -2.29 -3.56
CA PHE A 110 0.07 -2.59 -4.59
C PHE A 110 0.63 -2.41 -6.00
N ALA A 111 1.43 -1.37 -6.25
CA ALA A 111 2.07 -1.18 -7.55
C ALA A 111 3.03 -2.32 -7.90
N VAL A 112 3.81 -2.80 -6.92
CA VAL A 112 4.66 -3.99 -7.09
C VAL A 112 3.79 -5.23 -7.34
N ALA A 113 2.75 -5.46 -6.53
CA ALA A 113 1.89 -6.65 -6.59
C ALA A 113 1.10 -6.75 -7.91
N VAL A 114 0.53 -5.65 -8.41
CA VAL A 114 -0.23 -5.63 -9.67
C VAL A 114 0.67 -5.99 -10.87
N ALA A 115 1.96 -5.66 -10.82
CA ALA A 115 2.89 -6.06 -11.87
C ALA A 115 3.10 -7.60 -11.94
N PHE A 116 2.74 -8.35 -10.90
CA PHE A 116 2.68 -9.81 -10.91
C PHE A 116 1.37 -10.37 -11.43
N TYR A 117 0.31 -9.56 -11.46
CA TYR A 117 -0.99 -10.03 -11.90
C TYR A 117 -0.91 -10.36 -13.40
N PRO A 118 -1.16 -11.61 -13.81
CA PRO A 118 -1.08 -11.97 -15.21
C PRO A 118 -2.07 -11.12 -15.99
N ALA A 119 -1.59 -10.42 -17.02
CA ALA A 119 -2.48 -9.83 -18.01
C ALA A 119 -3.39 -10.95 -18.53
N PRO A 120 -4.72 -10.73 -18.65
CA PRO A 120 -5.62 -11.75 -19.15
C PRO A 120 -5.04 -12.33 -20.44
N SER A 121 -4.87 -13.65 -20.44
CA SER A 121 -4.24 -14.39 -21.53
C SER A 121 -4.87 -13.96 -22.85
N ARG A 122 -4.05 -13.45 -23.77
CA ARG A 122 -4.48 -13.08 -25.12
C ARG A 122 -5.29 -14.25 -25.69
N ILE A 123 -6.44 -13.93 -26.27
CA ILE A 123 -7.32 -14.88 -26.96
C ILE A 123 -6.44 -15.85 -27.78
N PRO A 124 -6.63 -17.18 -27.64
CA PRO A 124 -5.90 -18.16 -28.43
C PRO A 124 -5.88 -17.74 -29.89
N ARG A 125 -4.69 -17.69 -30.50
CA ARG A 125 -4.56 -17.38 -31.94
C ARG A 125 -5.35 -18.35 -32.83
N SER A 126 -5.73 -19.51 -32.31
CA SER A 126 -6.65 -20.46 -32.96
C SER A 126 -8.06 -19.91 -33.18
N LEU A 127 -8.49 -18.90 -32.42
CA LEU A 127 -9.79 -18.23 -32.57
C LEU A 127 -9.73 -16.98 -33.48
N LEU A 128 -8.54 -16.61 -33.97
CA LEU A 128 -8.33 -15.47 -34.88
C LEU A 128 -8.14 -15.91 -36.35
N ARG A 129 -8.31 -17.21 -36.64
CA ARG A 129 -8.35 -17.77 -37.99
C ARG A 129 -9.73 -18.40 -38.21
N GLY A 130 -10.72 -17.55 -38.43
CA GLY A 130 -12.05 -17.90 -38.94
C GLY A 130 -12.34 -17.05 -40.15
#